data_AF-A0A838J0V5-F1
#
_entry.id   AF-A0A838J0V5-F1
#
_cell.length_a   1.000
_cell.length_b   1.000
_cell.length_c   1.000
_cell.angle_alpha   90.00
_cell.angle_beta   90.00
_cell.angle_gamma   90.00
#
_symmetry.space_group_name_H-M   'P 1'
#
loop_
_entity.id
_entity.type
_entity.pdbx_description
1 polymer ?
#
loop_
_entity_poly.entity_id
_entity_poly.type
_entity_poly.pdbx_seq_one_letter_code
_entity_poly.pdbx_strand_id
1 'polypeptide(L)' 'MRAFKGIVRDGRIDLAEGVHLPEGTHVTVTVGEAELVRSTLRAALRRNVRRRSRGRRWGPIYTADAGDG' A
#
# COMPACT_ATOMS: atom_id res chain seq x y z
N MET A 1 10.63 15.15 26.03
CA MET A 1 9.93 14.48 24.92
C MET A 1 10.96 14.14 23.84
N ARG A 2 11.01 12.90 23.33
CA ARG A 2 12.00 12.50 22.31
C ARG A 2 11.27 12.11 21.03
N ALA A 3 11.71 12.65 19.91
CA ALA A 3 11.19 12.28 18.60
C ALA A 3 11.91 11.04 18.08
N PHE A 4 11.14 10.10 17.54
CA PHE A 4 11.65 8.92 16.88
C PHE A 4 11.20 8.96 15.43
N LYS A 5 12.14 8.73 14.49
CA LYS A 5 11.82 8.58 13.08
C LYS A 5 11.40 7.13 12.82
N GLY A 6 10.31 6.98 12.10
CA GLY A 6 9.84 5.69 11.66
C GLY A 6 8.99 5.83 10.40
N ILE A 7 8.71 4.69 9.78
CA ILE A 7 7.86 4.59 8.60
C ILE A 7 6.71 3.63 8.89
N VAL A 8 5.52 3.95 8.38
CA VAL A 8 4.37 3.05 8.52
C VAL A 8 4.46 1.92 7.50
N ARG A 9 4.50 0.67 7.98
CA ARG A 9 4.41 -0.56 7.18
C ARG A 9 3.37 -1.49 7.79
N ASP A 10 2.45 -1.97 6.96
CA ASP A 10 1.41 -2.92 7.38
C ASP A 10 0.63 -2.51 8.65
N GLY A 11 0.38 -1.20 8.79
CA GLY A 11 -0.33 -0.63 9.94
C GLY A 11 0.51 -0.45 11.21
N ARG A 12 1.82 -0.75 11.16
CA ARG A 12 2.77 -0.60 12.26
C ARG A 12 3.82 0.46 11.93
N ILE A 13 4.39 1.09 12.95
CA ILE A 13 5.49 2.05 12.79
C ILE A 13 6.80 1.28 12.97
N ASP A 14 7.54 1.12 11.88
CA ASP A 14 8.89 0.59 11.92
C ASP A 14 9.85 1.74 12.24
N LEU A 15 10.49 1.67 13.40
CA LEU A 15 11.54 2.61 13.79
C LEU A 15 12.84 2.31 13.03
N ALA A 16 13.76 3.27 13.03
CA ALA A 16 15.10 3.06 12.49
C ALA A 16 15.80 1.86 13.18
N GLU A 17 16.72 1.22 12.47
CA GLU A 17 17.46 0.05 12.97
C GLU A 17 18.14 0.34 14.32
N GLY A 18 18.06 -0.61 15.24
CA GLY A 18 18.60 -0.49 16.60
C GLY A 18 17.79 0.43 17.53
N VAL A 19 16.71 1.05 17.07
CA VAL A 19 15.83 1.87 17.91
C VAL A 19 14.67 1.03 18.43
N HIS A 20 14.65 0.83 19.75
CA HIS A 20 13.56 0.13 20.44
C HIS A 20 12.97 1.03 21.52
N LEU A 21 11.65 0.97 21.64
CA LEU A 21 10.93 1.56 22.76
C LEU A 21 10.68 0.49 23.82
N PRO A 22 10.77 0.82 25.11
CA PRO A 22 10.41 -0.10 26.17
C PRO A 22 8.95 -0.57 26.03
N GLU A 23 8.70 -1.82 26.39
CA GLU A 23 7.34 -2.35 26.45
C GLU A 23 6.47 -1.53 27.41
N GLY A 24 5.19 -1.35 27.08
CA GLY A 24 4.26 -0.53 27.86
C GLY A 24 4.42 0.99 27.66
N THR A 25 5.34 1.44 26.79
CA THR A 25 5.50 2.88 26.51
C THR A 25 4.26 3.43 25.78
N HIS A 26 3.61 4.43 26.37
CA HIS A 26 2.56 5.19 25.71
C HIS A 26 3.18 6.19 24.72
N VAL A 27 2.77 6.11 23.45
CA VAL A 27 3.30 6.97 22.39
C VAL A 27 2.21 7.83 21.77
N THR A 28 2.55 9.07 21.47
CA THR A 28 1.75 9.95 20.60
C THR A 28 2.45 10.07 19.26
N VAL A 29 1.71 9.88 18.18
CA VAL A 29 2.23 9.92 16.82
C VAL A 29 1.90 11.27 16.20
N THR A 30 2.94 12.04 15.83
CA THR A 30 2.78 13.27 15.07
C THR A 30 3.17 13.00 13.62
N VAL A 31 2.24 13.24 12.68
CA VAL A 31 2.47 13.04 11.25
C VAL A 31 2.47 14.40 10.55
N GLY A 32 3.51 14.68 9.78
CA GLY A 32 3.54 15.88 8.94
C GLY A 32 2.50 15.80 7.82
N GLU A 33 1.85 16.93 7.53
CA GLU A 33 0.76 17.00 6.56
C GLU A 33 1.17 16.50 5.15
N ALA A 34 2.33 16.94 4.67
CA ALA A 34 2.88 16.50 3.39
C ALA A 34 3.08 14.98 3.31
N GLU A 35 3.49 14.36 4.43
CA GLU A 35 3.71 12.92 4.54
C GLU A 35 2.38 12.15 4.54
N LEU A 36 1.36 12.71 5.21
CA LEU A 36 0.01 12.17 5.22
C LEU A 36 -0.62 12.21 3.82
N VAL A 37 -0.48 13.33 3.11
CA VAL A 37 -0.96 13.48 1.73
C VAL A 37 -0.25 12.49 0.80
N ARG A 38 1.09 12.41 0.87
CA ARG A 38 1.90 11.52 0.03
C ARG A 38 1.55 10.05 0.26
N SER A 39 1.41 9.62 1.51
CA SER A 39 1.05 8.24 1.86
C SER A 39 -0.36 7.88 1.38
N THR A 40 -1.32 8.79 1.53
CA THR A 40 -2.71 8.63 1.06
C THR A 40 -2.79 8.48 -0.46
N LEU A 41 -2.11 9.36 -1.21
CA LEU A 41 -2.00 9.27 -2.67
C LEU A 41 -1.40 7.93 -3.10
N ARG A 42 -0.31 7.51 -2.47
CA ARG A 42 0.36 6.24 -2.80
C ARG A 42 -0.55 5.04 -2.53
N ALA A 43 -1.32 5.06 -1.46
CA ALA A 43 -2.31 4.02 -1.15
C ALA A 43 -3.42 3.97 -2.20
N ALA A 44 -3.95 5.13 -2.61
CA ALA A 44 -4.97 5.22 -3.66
C ALA A 44 -4.46 4.70 -5.02
N LEU A 45 -3.24 5.06 -5.40
CA LEU A 45 -2.60 4.60 -6.64
C LEU A 45 -2.41 3.07 -6.65
N ARG A 46 -1.89 2.48 -5.56
CA ARG A 46 -1.74 1.03 -5.42
C ARG A 46 -3.08 0.30 -5.56
N ARG A 47 -4.17 0.87 -5.02
CA ARG A 47 -5.52 0.33 -5.14
C ARG A 47 -6.01 0.34 -6.59
N ASN A 48 -5.75 1.41 -7.34
CA ASN A 48 -6.15 1.53 -8.74
C ASN A 48 -5.40 0.54 -9.65
N VAL A 49 -4.11 0.30 -9.41
CA VAL A 49 -3.33 -0.72 -10.15
C VAL A 49 -3.91 -2.11 -9.95
N ARG A 50 -4.28 -2.48 -8.71
CA ARG A 50 -4.92 -3.78 -8.41
C ARG A 50 -6.30 -3.94 -9.04
N ARG A 51 -7.07 -2.85 -9.23
CA ARG A 51 -8.36 -2.91 -9.94
C ARG A 51 -8.18 -3.10 -11.44
N ARG A 52 -7.21 -2.41 -12.05
CA ARG A 52 -6.94 -2.49 -13.49
C ARG A 52 -6.45 -3.88 -13.93
N SER A 53 -5.72 -4.61 -13.09
CA SER A 53 -5.29 -5.98 -13.41
C SER A 53 -6.45 -7.00 -13.44
N ARG A 54 -7.53 -6.79 -12.66
CA ARG A 54 -8.71 -7.66 -12.72
C ARG A 54 -9.59 -7.42 -13.95
N GLY A 55 -9.54 -6.23 -14.55
CA GLY A 55 -10.29 -5.89 -15.75
C GLY A 55 -9.74 -6.48 -17.06
N ARG A 56 -8.53 -7.08 -17.06
CA ARG A 56 -7.93 -7.68 -18.25
C ARG A 56 -8.23 -9.18 -18.44
N ARG A 57 -9.10 -9.76 -17.62
CA ARG A 57 -9.45 -11.20 -17.68
C ARG A 57 -10.80 -11.46 -18.36
N TRP A 58 -11.21 -10.59 -19.29
CA TRP A 58 -12.34 -10.83 -20.19
C TRP A 58 -11.92 -10.50 -21.61
N GLY A 59 -11.25 -11.46 -22.26
CA GLY A 59 -11.17 -11.52 -23.72
C GLY A 59 -12.23 -12.51 -24.18
N PRO A 60 -13.05 -12.20 -25.21
CA PRO A 60 -13.98 -13.17 -25.76
C PRO A 60 -13.17 -14.33 -26.34
N ILE A 61 -13.46 -15.54 -25.89
CA ILE A 61 -12.98 -16.77 -26.53
C ILE A 61 -13.81 -16.89 -27.81
N TYR A 62 -13.40 -16.21 -28.89
CA TYR A 62 -13.85 -16.57 -30.22
C TYR A 62 -13.16 -17.87 -30.57
N THR A 63 -13.86 -18.98 -30.32
CA THR A 63 -13.54 -20.28 -30.87
C THR A 63 -13.64 -20.14 -32.39
N ALA A 64 -12.50 -20.24 -33.09
CA ALA A 64 -12.49 -20.40 -34.52
C ALA A 64 -13.08 -21.77 -34.84
N ASP A 65 -14.36 -21.80 -35.24
CA ASP A 65 -14.95 -22.95 -35.90
C ASP A 65 -14.43 -22.94 -37.34
N ALA A 66 -13.38 -23.73 -37.57
CA ALA A 66 -12.86 -24.04 -38.88
C ALA A 66 -13.50 -25.36 -39.31
N GLY A 67 -14.41 -25.30 -40.28
CA GLY A 67 -14.94 -26.49 -40.93
C GLY A 67 -16.29 -26.25 -41.61
N ASP A 68 -16.26 -25.93 -42.90
CA ASP A 68 -16.92 -26.70 -43.97
C ASP A 68 -17.27 -25.81 -45.16
N GLY A 69 -16.68 -26.16 -46.30
CA GLY A 69 -16.88 -25.59 -47.63
C GLY A 69 -16.08 -26.37 -48.65
#